data_AF-A0A7Y8HRR7-F1
#
_entry.id   AF-A0A7Y8HRR7-F1
#
_cell.length_a   1.000
_cell.length_b   1.000
_cell.length_c   1.000
_cell.angle_alpha   90.00
_cell.angle_beta   90.00
_cell.angle_gamma   90.00
#
_symmetry.space_group_name_H-M   'P 1'
#
loop_
_entity.id
_entity.type
_entity.pdbx_description
1 polymer ?
#
loop_
_entity_poly.entity_id
_entity_poly.type
_entity_poly.pdbx_seq_one_letter_code
_entity_poly.pdbx_strand_id
1 'polypeptide(L)' 'MAKNTAGESDETKLKKKITARGSDQNGSKEDEALRSLKKRLKRTQRKRRALALRKKNSASKKTSASEAKK' A
#
# COMPACT_ATOMS: atom_id res chain seq x y z
N MET A 1 -15.29 -14.52 12.81
CA MET A 1 -14.21 -13.65 13.33
C MET A 1 -12.88 -14.36 13.15
N ALA A 2 -12.26 -14.26 11.97
CA ALA A 2 -10.93 -14.80 11.74
C ALA A 2 -9.91 -13.72 12.07
N LYS A 3 -9.15 -13.97 13.14
CA LYS A 3 -8.07 -13.13 13.67
C LYS A 3 -7.11 -12.83 12.52
N ASN A 4 -7.01 -11.56 12.11
CA ASN A 4 -6.01 -11.11 11.13
C ASN A 4 -4.63 -11.40 11.72
N THR A 5 -4.10 -12.57 11.42
CA THR A 5 -2.69 -12.89 11.60
C THR A 5 -1.90 -11.75 11.00
N ALA A 6 -0.84 -11.30 11.68
CA ALA A 6 0.16 -10.37 11.19
C ALA A 6 0.96 -10.98 10.02
N GLY A 7 0.25 -11.45 8.99
CA GLY A 7 0.74 -12.21 7.86
C GLY A 7 0.89 -11.27 6.67
N GLU A 8 2.12 -10.77 6.52
CA GLU A 8 2.64 -10.05 5.36
C GLU A 8 1.72 -8.96 4.77
N SER A 9 2.19 -7.71 4.83
CA SER A 9 1.53 -6.57 4.18
C SER A 9 1.18 -6.91 2.73
N ASP A 10 0.01 -6.48 2.27
CA ASP A 10 -0.41 -6.67 0.87
C ASP A 10 0.65 -6.14 -0.12
N GLU A 11 1.43 -5.14 0.29
CA GLU A 11 2.57 -4.64 -0.50
C GLU A 11 3.67 -5.70 -0.70
N THR A 12 4.01 -6.49 0.31
CA THR A 12 5.06 -7.52 0.21
C THR A 12 4.60 -8.68 -0.66
N LYS A 13 3.33 -9.11 -0.49
CA LYS A 13 2.72 -10.13 -1.35
C LYS A 13 2.68 -9.72 -2.82
N LEU A 14 2.32 -8.46 -3.09
CA LEU A 14 2.30 -7.93 -4.47
C LEU A 14 3.69 -7.80 -5.06
N LYS A 15 4.70 -7.39 -4.28
CA LYS A 15 6.10 -7.36 -4.75
C LYS A 15 6.59 -8.76 -5.11
N LYS A 16 6.38 -9.76 -4.24
CA LYS A 16 6.73 -11.17 -4.50
C LYS A 16 6.06 -11.71 -5.77
N LYS A 17 4.78 -11.40 -6.00
CA LYS A 17 4.06 -11.80 -7.22
C LYS A 17 4.60 -11.15 -8.49
N ILE A 18 5.03 -9.89 -8.42
CA ILE A 18 5.62 -9.19 -9.57
C ILE A 18 7.00 -9.74 -9.90
N THR A 19 7.84 -10.04 -8.90
CA THR A 19 9.16 -10.62 -9.13
C THR A 19 9.06 -12.03 -9.69
N ALA A 20 8.17 -12.87 -9.12
CA ALA A 20 7.93 -14.23 -9.61
C ALA A 20 7.40 -14.25 -11.05
N ARG A 21 6.46 -13.37 -11.42
CA ARG A 21 5.97 -13.31 -12.81
C ARG A 21 6.90 -12.58 -13.78
N GLY A 22 7.90 -11.85 -13.28
CA GLY A 22 8.87 -11.15 -14.09
C GLY A 22 9.99 -12.07 -14.61
N SER A 23 10.26 -13.18 -13.92
CA SER A 23 11.24 -14.20 -14.37
C SER A 23 10.70 -15.13 -15.45
N ASP A 24 9.37 -15.23 -15.59
CA ASP A 24 8.72 -16.24 -16.44
C ASP A 24 8.34 -15.70 -17.85
N GLN A 25 8.78 -14.50 -18.23
CA GLN A 25 8.20 -13.78 -19.37
C GLN A 25 8.55 -14.38 -20.74
N ASN A 26 7.54 -14.95 -21.40
CA ASN A 26 7.54 -15.30 -22.83
C ASN A 26 6.16 -15.05 -23.50
N GLY A 27 5.46 -13.95 -23.19
CA GLY A 27 4.23 -13.63 -23.92
C GLY A 27 3.48 -12.35 -23.53
N SER A 28 2.77 -11.78 -24.51
CA SER A 28 2.01 -10.51 -24.43
C SER A 28 0.83 -10.52 -23.43
N LYS A 29 0.21 -11.69 -23.17
CA LYS A 29 -0.85 -11.81 -22.16
C LYS A 29 -0.33 -11.73 -20.72
N GLU A 30 0.91 -12.14 -20.50
CA GLU A 30 1.55 -12.08 -19.18
C GLU A 30 1.93 -10.65 -18.82
N ASP A 31 2.22 -9.82 -19.82
CA ASP A 31 2.47 -8.39 -19.66
C ASP A 31 1.24 -7.63 -19.14
N GLU A 32 0.03 -7.98 -19.58
CA GLU A 32 -1.20 -7.35 -19.07
C GLU A 32 -1.44 -7.72 -17.60
N ALA A 33 -1.26 -9.00 -17.25
CA ALA A 33 -1.37 -9.47 -15.87
C ALA A 33 -0.32 -8.79 -14.95
N LEU A 34 0.93 -8.66 -15.42
CA LEU A 34 1.98 -7.92 -14.72
C LEU A 34 1.66 -6.44 -14.60
N ARG A 35 1.07 -5.84 -15.64
CA ARG A 35 0.65 -4.44 -15.60
C ARG A 35 -0.45 -4.21 -14.58
N SER A 36 -1.42 -5.12 -14.49
CA SER A 36 -2.48 -5.12 -13.48
C SER A 36 -1.90 -5.24 -12.05
N LEU A 37 -0.94 -6.15 -11.84
CA LEU A 37 -0.25 -6.30 -10.54
C LEU A 37 0.53 -5.04 -10.14
N LYS A 38 1.30 -4.44 -11.06
CA LYS A 38 2.00 -3.17 -10.84
C LYS A 38 1.02 -2.04 -10.50
N LYS A 39 -0.14 -1.96 -11.18
CA LYS A 39 -1.20 -0.98 -10.86
C LYS A 39 -1.75 -1.20 -9.45
N ARG A 40 -2.03 -2.44 -9.05
CA ARG A 40 -2.52 -2.77 -7.69
C ARG A 40 -1.50 -2.37 -6.63
N LEU A 41 -0.21 -2.65 -6.83
CA LEU A 41 0.86 -2.23 -5.92
C LEU A 41 0.89 -0.70 -5.71
N LYS A 42 0.84 0.08 -6.81
CA LYS A 42 0.78 1.55 -6.73
C LYS A 42 -0.45 2.05 -5.97
N ARG A 43 -1.62 1.43 -6.14
CA ARG A 43 -2.85 1.78 -5.39
C ARG A 43 -2.68 1.54 -3.89
N THR A 44 -2.13 0.39 -3.48
CA THR A 44 -1.87 0.08 -2.07
C THR A 44 -0.91 1.08 -1.45
N GLN A 45 0.19 1.40 -2.14
CA GLN A 45 1.16 2.40 -1.69
C GLN A 45 0.53 3.79 -1.53
N ARG A 46 -0.32 4.22 -2.47
CA ARG A 46 -1.05 5.49 -2.35
C ARG A 46 -2.00 5.49 -1.15
N LYS A 47 -2.74 4.41 -0.92
CA LYS A 47 -3.62 4.27 0.26
C LYS A 47 -2.81 4.37 1.55
N ARG A 48 -1.65 3.71 1.63
CA ARG A 48 -0.73 3.80 2.78
C ARG A 48 -0.28 5.23 3.02
N ARG A 49 0.14 5.95 1.97
CA ARG A 49 0.55 7.36 2.05
C ARG A 49 -0.59 8.27 2.52
N ALA A 50 -1.79 8.11 1.95
CA ALA A 50 -2.96 8.89 2.34
C ALA A 50 -3.33 8.69 3.82
N LEU A 51 -3.30 7.45 4.31
CA LEU A 51 -3.53 7.16 5.73
C LEU A 51 -2.43 7.76 6.62
N ALA A 52 -1.17 7.69 6.21
CA ALA A 52 -0.07 8.31 6.94
C ALA A 52 -0.21 9.84 6.99
N LEU A 53 -0.55 10.50 5.88
CA LEU A 53 -0.82 11.94 5.83
C LEU A 53 -2.02 12.31 6.71
N ARG A 54 -3.11 11.56 6.65
CA ARG A 54 -4.28 11.79 7.52
C ARG A 54 -3.89 11.67 9.00
N LYS A 55 -3.11 10.66 9.38
CA LYS A 55 -2.61 10.51 10.76
C LYS A 55 -1.76 11.72 11.17
N LYS A 56 -0.80 12.14 10.34
CA LYS A 56 0.01 13.34 10.58
C LYS A 56 -0.84 14.59 10.76
N ASN A 57 -1.79 14.83 9.85
CA ASN A 57 -2.67 16.01 9.90
C ASN A 57 -3.64 15.98 11.08
N SER A 58 -4.12 14.80 11.50
CA SER A 58 -4.95 14.69 12.70
C SER A 58 -4.15 14.90 13.98
N ALA A 59 -2.88 14.48 14.00
CA ALA A 59 -1.99 14.74 15.12
C ALA A 59 -1.67 16.23 15.21
N SER A 60 -1.35 16.88 14.08
CA SER A 60 -1.06 18.33 14.07
C SER A 60 -2.28 19.19 14.43
N LYS A 61 -3.50 18.76 14.08
CA LYS A 61 -4.73 19.44 14.53
C LYS A 61 -4.99 19.29 16.02
N LYS A 62 -4.61 18.15 16.63
CA LYS A 62 -4.73 17.96 18.07
C LYS A 62 -3.70 18.79 18.84
N THR A 63 -2.48 18.92 18.32
CA THR A 63 -1.45 19.77 18.94
C THR A 63 -1.76 21.26 18.77
N SER A 64 -2.21 21.69 17.59
CA SER A 64 -2.61 23.09 17.37
C SER A 64 -3.83 23.50 18.21
N ALA A 65 -4.77 22.59 18.44
CA ALA A 65 -5.93 22.84 19.32
C ALA A 65 -5.57 22.87 20.81
N SER A 66 -4.50 22.18 21.23
CA SER A 66 -3.99 22.25 22.60
C SER A 66 -3.14 23.49 22.87
N GLU A 67 -2.50 24.06 21.85
CA GLU A 67 -1.69 25.28 21.96
C GLU A 67 -2.55 26.56 21.92
N ALA A 68 -3.68 26.56 21.22
CA ALA A 68 -4.60 27.71 21.16
C ALA A 68 -5.51 27.88 22.41
N LYS A 69 -5.33 27.04 23.45
CA LYS A 69 -6.07 27.09 24.72
C LYS A 69 -5.18 27.39 25.94
N LYS A 70 -3.94 27.83 25.73
CA LYS A 70 -3.06 28.33 26.79
C LYS A 70 -2.88 29.83 26.70
#